data_AF-A0A7X6HRI8-F1
#
_entry.id   AF-A0A7X6HRI8-F1
#
_cell.length_a   1.000
_cell.length_b   1.000
_cell.length_c   1.000
_cell.angle_alpha   90.00
_cell.angle_beta   90.00
_cell.angle_gamma   90.00
#
_symmetry.space_group_name_H-M   'P 1'
#
loop_
_entity.id
_entity.type
_entity.pdbx_description
1 polymer ?
#
loop_
_entity_poly.entity_id
_entity_poly.type
_entity_poly.pdbx_seq_one_letter_code
_entity_poly.pdbx_strand_id
1 'polypeptide(L)'
;MMERLIAELGEKLDLTAEELADIIWLTLMRQQNAIPDRPSKIDTPPAVEEVSPAETLPSPPPVVSGAIEPQQTTAEPQQTTADKPQKNADQTQKNADQIQKNAEPEIGIAPRRSQTNPLNCLPIKVANPRSIRDPLALVRSLRPLMRQVPSGQIEGLDEPATARQIAESRIWQPIVKPVLEPWWDVVLVADESASMSIWRQTVLEFRQLLRNYGAFRDVQLWGLYGAEEKAKGKRPCLRPGIGSEALKSAPRQPEEILDPSGRRLIVLISDCVAACWQDEALIEMLGLWSKHSPVAIAQVLPQWLWVRTACRGFEPVQLTALEPGVSNSQLVVDWSGVWEAESERTTGVCVPIVPLEPDAILTWSQMVMGHSEAPGYWVRSSSIEPQPSETASLSPQQRVEQFQVMSSPAAQRLMGLVAASPVIALPVIRLIQETMLPESRQMNVAEVLLGGLLEPINPPSSGDKS
;
A
#
# COMPACT_ATOMS: atom_id res chain seq x y z
N MET A 1 -16.09 15.56 45.13
CA MET A 1 -14.76 15.40 44.51
C MET A 1 -14.77 15.91 43.07
N MET A 2 -15.62 15.39 42.17
CA MET A 2 -15.69 15.87 40.77
C MET A 2 -15.98 17.37 40.63
N GLU A 3 -16.91 17.95 41.38
CA GLU A 3 -17.23 19.40 41.30
C GLU A 3 -16.00 20.31 41.54
N ARG A 4 -15.11 19.90 42.44
CA ARG A 4 -13.87 20.65 42.75
C ARG A 4 -12.83 20.52 41.64
N LEU A 5 -12.84 19.38 40.92
CA LEU A 5 -11.97 19.10 39.78
C LEU A 5 -12.45 19.82 38.51
N ILE A 6 -13.77 19.92 38.32
CA ILE A 6 -14.38 20.73 37.26
C ILE A 6 -14.06 22.23 37.46
N ALA A 7 -14.16 22.73 38.71
CA ALA A 7 -13.82 24.12 39.02
C ALA A 7 -12.33 24.46 38.74
N GLU A 8 -11.38 23.61 39.18
CA GLU A 8 -9.95 23.90 38.96
C GLU A 8 -9.46 23.70 37.52
N LEU A 9 -10.07 22.76 36.77
CA LEU A 9 -9.66 22.51 35.37
C LEU A 9 -10.38 23.42 34.37
N GLY A 10 -11.64 23.79 34.64
CA GLY A 10 -12.39 24.75 33.81
C GLY A 10 -11.67 26.11 33.73
N GLU A 11 -11.30 26.70 34.88
CA GLU A 11 -10.60 28.01 34.89
C GLU A 11 -9.21 28.00 34.24
N LYS A 12 -8.53 26.84 34.18
CA LYS A 12 -7.16 26.75 33.64
C LYS A 12 -7.07 26.36 32.17
N LEU A 13 -8.09 25.69 31.64
CA LEU A 13 -8.08 25.12 30.30
C LEU A 13 -9.23 25.62 29.41
N ASP A 14 -10.13 26.45 29.95
CA ASP A 14 -11.31 27.02 29.27
C ASP A 14 -12.23 25.92 28.70
N LEU A 15 -12.29 24.77 29.38
CA LEU A 15 -13.07 23.59 29.02
C LEU A 15 -14.39 23.53 29.80
N THR A 16 -15.45 23.12 29.12
CA THR A 16 -16.77 22.90 29.70
C THR A 16 -16.81 21.62 30.56
N ALA A 17 -17.82 21.51 31.43
CA ALA A 17 -18.02 20.33 32.26
C ALA A 17 -18.31 19.05 31.43
N GLU A 18 -18.91 19.19 30.24
CA GLU A 18 -19.16 18.09 29.31
C GLU A 18 -17.86 17.61 28.66
N GLU A 19 -17.01 18.51 28.18
CA GLU A 19 -15.69 18.16 27.61
C GLU A 19 -14.77 17.50 28.65
N LEU A 20 -14.81 17.96 29.92
CA LEU A 20 -14.08 17.31 31.01
C LEU A 20 -14.63 15.90 31.32
N ALA A 21 -15.95 15.71 31.24
CA ALA A 21 -16.56 14.39 31.40
C ALA A 21 -16.16 13.44 30.27
N ASP A 22 -16.15 13.91 29.02
CA ASP A 22 -15.72 13.15 27.84
C ASP A 22 -14.23 12.77 27.92
N ILE A 23 -13.35 13.69 28.35
CA ILE A 23 -11.92 13.38 28.54
C ILE A 23 -11.72 12.30 29.61
N ILE A 24 -12.44 12.40 30.75
CA ILE A 24 -12.39 11.39 31.82
C ILE A 24 -12.96 10.05 31.31
N TRP A 25 -14.06 10.06 30.57
CA TRP A 25 -14.67 8.85 30.02
C TRP A 25 -13.77 8.18 28.97
N LEU A 26 -13.19 8.94 28.03
CA LEU A 26 -12.27 8.45 27.01
C LEU A 26 -10.99 7.87 27.61
N THR A 27 -10.43 8.51 28.65
CA THR A 27 -9.24 7.97 29.34
C THR A 27 -9.56 6.69 30.10
N LEU A 28 -10.74 6.58 30.71
CA LEU A 28 -11.19 5.39 31.44
C LEU A 28 -11.51 4.22 30.48
N MET A 29 -12.18 4.48 29.34
CA MET A 29 -12.38 3.50 28.26
C MET A 29 -11.06 3.03 27.65
N ARG A 30 -10.08 3.94 27.49
CA ARG A 30 -8.74 3.60 26.99
C ARG A 30 -7.94 2.75 27.97
N GLN A 31 -8.16 2.89 29.28
CA GLN A 31 -7.60 1.99 30.29
C GLN A 31 -8.29 0.63 30.32
N GLN A 32 -9.61 0.57 30.13
CA GLN A 32 -10.35 -0.71 30.08
C GLN A 32 -10.03 -1.52 28.82
N ASN A 33 -9.77 -0.86 27.68
CA ASN A 33 -9.33 -1.50 26.44
C ASN A 33 -7.81 -1.66 26.32
N ALA A 34 -7.03 -1.32 27.37
CA ALA A 34 -5.62 -1.66 27.43
C ALA A 34 -5.48 -3.16 27.76
N ILE A 35 -5.10 -3.97 26.76
CA ILE A 35 -4.74 -5.38 26.96
C ILE A 35 -3.60 -5.41 28.01
N PRO A 36 -3.79 -6.05 29.18
CA PRO A 36 -2.77 -6.05 30.21
C PRO A 36 -1.59 -6.94 29.78
N ASP A 37 -0.45 -6.32 29.50
CA ASP A 37 0.82 -7.01 29.39
C ASP A 37 1.10 -7.79 30.68
N ARG A 38 1.45 -9.06 30.52
CA ARG A 38 1.48 -10.07 31.60
C ARG A 38 2.71 -9.86 32.50
N PRO A 39 2.58 -9.44 33.77
CA PRO A 39 3.73 -9.33 34.66
C PRO A 39 4.18 -10.72 35.14
N SER A 40 5.50 -10.91 35.19
CA SER A 40 6.13 -12.16 35.66
C SER A 40 5.89 -12.42 37.15
N LYS A 41 5.73 -13.70 37.51
CA LYS A 41 5.62 -14.17 38.90
C LYS A 41 6.89 -13.87 39.70
N ILE A 42 6.69 -13.47 40.97
CA ILE A 42 7.65 -13.64 42.07
C ILE A 42 6.84 -14.15 43.28
N ASP A 43 7.31 -15.20 43.94
CA ASP A 43 6.73 -15.78 45.17
C ASP A 43 6.97 -14.82 46.37
N THR A 44 6.20 -14.72 47.47
CA THR A 44 5.78 -15.75 48.47
C THR A 44 4.81 -15.05 49.49
N PRO A 45 3.98 -15.74 50.31
CA PRO A 45 2.92 -15.16 51.19
C PRO A 45 3.45 -14.84 52.64
N PRO A 46 2.67 -14.50 53.73
CA PRO A 46 1.25 -14.86 54.03
C PRO A 46 0.33 -13.95 54.92
N ALA A 47 -0.96 -14.38 55.00
CA ALA A 47 -1.99 -14.22 56.06
C ALA A 47 -2.50 -12.79 56.43
N VAL A 48 -3.80 -12.52 56.67
CA VAL A 48 -4.71 -13.02 57.74
C VAL A 48 -6.19 -12.61 57.44
N GLU A 49 -7.18 -13.37 57.95
CA GLU A 49 -8.66 -13.11 58.15
C GLU A 49 -9.52 -12.53 56.99
N GLU A 50 -10.52 -13.25 56.46
CA GLU A 50 -11.89 -13.50 56.99
C GLU A 50 -12.87 -12.30 56.98
N VAL A 51 -13.98 -12.47 56.25
CA VAL A 51 -15.40 -12.19 56.57
C VAL A 51 -16.20 -11.86 55.29
N SER A 52 -17.28 -12.62 55.03
CA SER A 52 -18.36 -12.27 54.09
C SER A 52 -19.55 -11.68 54.84
N PRO A 53 -20.37 -10.82 54.20
CA PRO A 53 -21.62 -11.27 53.57
C PRO A 53 -21.80 -10.66 52.16
N ALA A 54 -22.39 -11.31 51.15
CA ALA A 54 -23.71 -11.94 51.08
C ALA A 54 -24.89 -10.95 51.12
N GLU A 55 -25.31 -10.45 49.95
CA GLU A 55 -26.67 -9.91 49.76
C GLU A 55 -27.17 -10.23 48.34
N THR A 56 -28.49 -10.36 48.18
CA THR A 56 -29.12 -11.16 47.12
C THR A 56 -30.11 -10.35 46.27
N LEU A 57 -30.04 -10.48 44.95
CA LEU A 57 -31.07 -9.98 44.02
C LEU A 57 -31.92 -11.15 43.48
N PRO A 58 -33.27 -11.08 43.51
CA PRO A 58 -34.15 -12.16 43.09
C PRO A 58 -34.55 -12.11 41.60
N SER A 59 -34.76 -13.28 41.01
CA SER A 59 -35.31 -13.47 39.66
C SER A 59 -36.83 -13.67 39.66
N PRO A 60 -37.57 -13.29 38.60
CA PRO A 60 -38.94 -13.74 38.33
C PRO A 60 -38.99 -15.05 37.47
N PRO A 61 -40.16 -15.73 37.37
CA PRO A 61 -40.24 -17.19 37.30
C PRO A 61 -40.50 -17.82 35.90
N PRO A 62 -40.40 -19.17 35.77
CA PRO A 62 -40.58 -19.89 34.49
C PRO A 62 -42.03 -20.37 34.25
N VAL A 63 -42.36 -20.67 32.98
CA VAL A 63 -43.63 -21.34 32.59
C VAL A 63 -43.36 -22.70 31.92
N VAL A 64 -43.70 -23.73 32.70
CA VAL A 64 -44.07 -25.12 32.42
C VAL A 64 -44.14 -25.63 30.95
N SER A 65 -43.50 -26.79 30.72
CA SER A 65 -43.62 -27.63 29.51
C SER A 65 -44.95 -28.39 29.40
N GLY A 66 -45.40 -28.63 28.16
CA GLY A 66 -46.39 -29.67 27.81
C GLY A 66 -45.75 -30.74 26.91
N ALA A 67 -45.95 -32.02 27.23
CA ALA A 67 -45.30 -33.15 26.57
C ALA A 67 -46.06 -33.70 25.35
N ILE A 68 -45.39 -34.52 24.53
CA ILE A 68 -45.80 -35.89 24.15
C ILE A 68 -44.58 -36.61 23.55
N GLU A 69 -44.52 -37.93 23.73
CA GLU A 69 -43.33 -38.78 23.61
C GLU A 69 -43.47 -39.80 22.42
N PRO A 70 -42.74 -40.94 22.30
CA PRO A 70 -41.97 -41.20 21.08
C PRO A 70 -42.37 -42.51 20.35
N GLN A 71 -41.64 -42.89 19.28
CA GLN A 71 -41.46 -44.29 18.91
C GLN A 71 -39.99 -44.61 18.54
N GLN A 72 -39.52 -45.77 19.01
CA GLN A 72 -38.18 -46.32 18.84
C GLN A 72 -38.18 -47.48 17.82
N THR A 73 -37.03 -47.75 17.19
CA THR A 73 -36.56 -49.14 16.91
C THR A 73 -35.04 -49.06 16.65
N THR A 74 -34.15 -49.56 17.53
CA THR A 74 -33.60 -50.95 17.60
C THR A 74 -32.51 -51.20 16.54
N ALA A 75 -31.29 -51.71 16.80
CA ALA A 75 -30.60 -52.20 18.02
C ALA A 75 -29.05 -52.11 17.95
N GLU A 76 -28.40 -52.39 19.09
CA GLU A 76 -26.95 -52.49 19.38
C GLU A 76 -26.32 -53.88 19.00
N PRO A 77 -25.18 -54.36 19.57
CA PRO A 77 -23.79 -54.03 19.23
C PRO A 77 -22.90 -55.31 19.07
N GLN A 78 -21.56 -55.18 18.97
CA GLN A 78 -20.62 -56.10 19.67
C GLN A 78 -19.16 -55.63 19.73
N GLN A 79 -18.48 -56.00 20.83
CA GLN A 79 -17.03 -55.89 21.08
C GLN A 79 -16.30 -57.08 20.37
N THR A 80 -14.99 -57.18 20.17
CA THR A 80 -13.79 -56.91 21.01
C THR A 80 -12.58 -56.74 20.03
N THR A 81 -11.28 -56.65 20.35
CA THR A 81 -10.44 -57.02 21.52
C THR A 81 -9.23 -56.07 21.62
N ALA A 82 -8.26 -56.33 22.50
CA ALA A 82 -7.00 -55.58 22.63
C ALA A 82 -5.79 -56.34 22.05
N ASP A 83 -4.77 -55.61 21.60
CA ASP A 83 -3.36 -56.02 21.82
C ASP A 83 -2.37 -54.82 21.77
N LYS A 84 -1.27 -54.93 22.52
CA LYS A 84 -0.09 -54.04 22.56
C LYS A 84 1.02 -54.80 23.30
N PRO A 85 2.26 -54.86 22.79
CA PRO A 85 3.14 -53.68 22.69
C PRO A 85 4.02 -53.72 21.38
N GLN A 86 5.19 -53.09 21.18
CA GLN A 86 6.11 -52.26 21.99
C GLN A 86 6.93 -51.27 21.11
N LYS A 87 7.90 -50.59 21.75
CA LYS A 87 9.16 -49.92 21.30
C LYS A 87 9.76 -50.34 19.94
N ASN A 88 10.57 -49.52 19.24
CA ASN A 88 11.34 -48.34 19.68
C ASN A 88 11.74 -47.38 18.53
N ALA A 89 12.07 -46.14 18.90
CA ALA A 89 13.04 -45.21 18.30
C ALA A 89 13.38 -45.29 16.78
N ASP A 90 12.87 -44.34 15.98
CA ASP A 90 13.62 -43.71 14.86
C ASP A 90 12.92 -42.44 14.28
N GLN A 91 12.81 -41.37 15.08
CA GLN A 91 12.18 -40.10 14.64
C GLN A 91 12.93 -38.80 15.04
N THR A 92 14.20 -38.88 15.43
CA THR A 92 14.97 -37.71 15.89
C THR A 92 15.95 -37.13 14.86
N GLN A 93 15.89 -37.58 13.59
CA GLN A 93 16.85 -37.20 12.54
C GLN A 93 16.24 -36.70 11.22
N LYS A 94 14.93 -36.38 11.17
CA LYS A 94 14.27 -35.79 9.98
C LYS A 94 13.82 -34.33 10.12
N ASN A 95 13.99 -33.71 11.28
CA ASN A 95 13.62 -32.29 11.52
C ASN A 95 14.79 -31.31 11.40
N ALA A 96 16.00 -31.75 11.04
CA ALA A 96 17.14 -30.87 10.79
C ALA A 96 17.11 -30.24 9.37
N ASP A 97 16.65 -30.99 8.36
CA ASP A 97 16.71 -30.59 6.95
C ASP A 97 15.55 -29.68 6.48
N GLN A 98 14.60 -29.32 7.35
CA GLN A 98 13.46 -28.45 7.00
C GLN A 98 13.61 -26.99 7.45
N ILE A 99 14.69 -26.63 8.16
CA ILE A 99 14.93 -25.24 8.60
C ILE A 99 15.70 -24.43 7.55
N GLN A 100 16.36 -25.07 6.59
CA GLN A 100 17.11 -24.41 5.50
C GLN A 100 16.32 -24.38 4.17
N LYS A 101 15.25 -23.58 4.08
CA LYS A 101 14.69 -23.22 2.76
C LYS A 101 13.86 -21.94 2.60
N ASN A 102 13.77 -21.08 3.62
CA ASN A 102 13.20 -19.73 3.48
C ASN A 102 14.27 -18.67 3.70
N ALA A 103 15.20 -18.55 2.75
CA ALA A 103 15.99 -17.35 2.59
C ALA A 103 15.30 -16.48 1.52
N GLU A 104 14.86 -15.29 1.90
CA GLU A 104 14.46 -14.28 0.92
C GLU A 104 15.69 -13.88 0.09
N PRO A 105 15.53 -13.50 -1.19
CA PRO A 105 16.61 -12.88 -1.93
C PRO A 105 16.84 -11.46 -1.38
N GLU A 106 17.66 -11.35 -0.34
CA GLU A 106 18.22 -10.07 0.09
C GLU A 106 19.09 -9.52 -1.03
N ILE A 107 18.53 -8.59 -1.83
CA ILE A 107 19.29 -7.76 -2.77
C ILE A 107 20.04 -6.70 -1.94
N GLY A 108 21.08 -7.16 -1.25
CA GLY A 108 21.96 -6.32 -0.47
C GLY A 108 22.94 -5.58 -1.39
N ILE A 109 22.78 -4.27 -1.55
CA ILE A 109 23.89 -3.44 -2.01
C ILE A 109 24.95 -3.45 -0.88
N ALA A 110 26.20 -3.80 -1.20
CA ALA A 110 27.30 -3.79 -0.24
C ALA A 110 28.61 -3.37 -0.93
N PRO A 111 29.60 -2.86 -0.18
CA PRO A 111 30.94 -2.63 -0.72
C PRO A 111 31.61 -3.98 -1.05
N ARG A 112 32.16 -4.12 -2.26
CA ARG A 112 32.90 -5.30 -2.72
C ARG A 112 34.25 -5.42 -1.99
N ARG A 113 34.24 -5.90 -0.74
CA ARG A 113 35.45 -6.31 -0.02
C ARG A 113 35.80 -7.76 -0.33
N SER A 114 37.11 -8.03 -0.39
CA SER A 114 37.71 -9.29 -0.81
C SER A 114 37.16 -10.50 -0.05
N GLN A 115 36.98 -11.62 -0.77
CA GLN A 115 36.43 -12.87 -0.24
C GLN A 115 37.29 -13.43 0.91
N THR A 116 36.85 -13.23 2.15
CA THR A 116 37.35 -13.96 3.32
C THR A 116 36.16 -14.33 4.23
N ASN A 117 35.82 -15.63 4.23
CA ASN A 117 34.86 -16.36 5.08
C ASN A 117 33.65 -15.60 5.69
N PRO A 118 32.41 -15.85 5.23
CA PRO A 118 31.19 -15.23 5.78
C PRO A 118 30.70 -15.85 7.10
N LEU A 119 31.60 -16.31 7.97
CA LEU A 119 31.26 -17.14 9.14
C LEU A 119 31.16 -16.36 10.48
N ASN A 120 31.28 -15.03 10.48
CA ASN A 120 31.31 -14.25 11.73
C ASN A 120 30.57 -12.89 11.66
N CYS A 121 29.50 -12.81 10.86
CA CYS A 121 28.63 -11.63 10.80
C CYS A 121 27.40 -11.82 11.69
N LEU A 122 27.29 -11.08 12.78
CA LEU A 122 26.05 -10.98 13.56
C LEU A 122 25.06 -10.04 12.84
N PRO A 123 23.83 -10.49 12.53
CA PRO A 123 22.84 -9.63 11.86
C PRO A 123 22.35 -8.54 12.82
N ILE A 124 22.65 -7.28 12.50
CA ILE A 124 22.16 -6.11 13.25
C ILE A 124 20.81 -5.69 12.66
N LYS A 125 19.77 -5.63 13.48
CA LYS A 125 18.48 -5.03 13.09
C LYS A 125 18.63 -3.52 13.05
N VAL A 126 18.57 -2.95 11.84
CA VAL A 126 18.55 -1.50 11.60
C VAL A 126 17.10 -1.05 11.45
N ALA A 127 16.75 0.14 11.97
CA ALA A 127 15.47 0.76 11.66
C ALA A 127 15.36 1.02 10.15
N ASN A 128 14.16 0.87 9.58
CA ASN A 128 13.86 1.25 8.20
C ASN A 128 12.90 2.45 8.25
N PRO A 129 13.41 3.68 8.13
CA PRO A 129 12.57 4.88 8.09
C PRO A 129 11.56 4.82 6.94
N ARG A 130 10.49 5.60 7.08
CA ARG A 130 9.46 5.71 6.04
C ARG A 130 10.09 6.24 4.75
N SER A 131 9.69 5.67 3.62
CA SER A 131 10.06 6.16 2.30
C SER A 131 9.32 7.44 1.96
N ILE A 132 8.04 7.56 2.37
CA ILE A 132 7.23 8.77 2.20
C ILE A 132 7.47 9.73 3.39
N ARG A 133 8.13 10.87 3.12
CA ARG A 133 8.52 11.88 4.12
C ARG A 133 7.34 12.67 4.69
N ASP A 134 6.52 13.29 3.83
CA ASP A 134 5.34 14.06 4.23
C ASP A 134 4.04 13.34 3.79
N PRO A 135 3.55 12.38 4.60
CA PRO A 135 2.29 11.72 4.30
C PRO A 135 1.09 12.67 4.42
N LEU A 136 1.17 13.77 5.17
CA LEU A 136 0.05 14.68 5.37
C LEU A 136 -0.15 15.61 4.16
N ALA A 137 0.93 16.13 3.57
CA ALA A 137 0.85 16.87 2.32
C ALA A 137 0.30 15.98 1.18
N LEU A 138 0.75 14.72 1.12
CA LEU A 138 0.28 13.77 0.10
C LEU A 138 -1.18 13.31 0.30
N VAL A 139 -1.72 13.31 1.52
CA VAL A 139 -3.18 13.16 1.73
C VAL A 139 -3.93 14.44 1.36
N ARG A 140 -3.39 15.61 1.72
CA ARG A 140 -4.01 16.91 1.42
C ARG A 140 -4.12 17.14 -0.09
N SER A 141 -3.15 16.69 -0.87
CA SER A 141 -3.21 16.75 -2.33
C SER A 141 -4.30 15.86 -2.92
N LEU A 142 -4.65 14.73 -2.27
CA LEU A 142 -5.76 13.87 -2.68
C LEU A 142 -7.15 14.37 -2.23
N ARG A 143 -7.23 15.47 -1.47
CA ARG A 143 -8.50 16.01 -0.95
C ARG A 143 -9.60 16.19 -2.02
N PRO A 144 -9.33 16.64 -3.27
CA PRO A 144 -10.38 16.74 -4.29
C PRO A 144 -11.10 15.42 -4.57
N LEU A 145 -10.42 14.28 -4.45
CA LEU A 145 -10.99 12.94 -4.65
C LEU A 145 -11.80 12.46 -3.42
N MET A 146 -11.61 13.05 -2.24
CA MET A 146 -12.30 12.67 -0.99
C MET A 146 -13.78 13.12 -0.94
N ARG A 147 -14.42 13.35 -2.11
CA ARG A 147 -15.84 13.65 -2.21
C ARG A 147 -16.66 12.47 -1.71
N GLN A 148 -17.66 12.74 -0.88
CA GLN A 148 -18.67 11.74 -0.52
C GLN A 148 -19.88 11.81 -1.45
N VAL A 149 -20.53 10.67 -1.65
CA VAL A 149 -21.76 10.52 -2.43
C VAL A 149 -22.77 9.67 -1.65
N PRO A 150 -24.09 9.82 -1.92
CA PRO A 150 -25.09 8.92 -1.38
C PRO A 150 -24.82 7.47 -1.82
N SER A 151 -24.84 6.54 -0.87
CA SER A 151 -24.71 5.11 -1.11
C SER A 151 -25.87 4.59 -1.94
N GLY A 152 -25.58 3.66 -2.87
CA GLY A 152 -26.61 2.94 -3.61
C GLY A 152 -27.43 1.98 -2.72
N GLN A 153 -26.88 1.61 -1.56
CA GLN A 153 -27.56 0.86 -0.51
C GLN A 153 -28.25 1.81 0.46
N ILE A 154 -29.50 1.49 0.83
CA ILE A 154 -30.32 2.29 1.73
C ILE A 154 -30.16 1.72 3.15
N GLU A 155 -29.18 2.25 3.91
CA GLU A 155 -28.80 1.68 5.22
C GLU A 155 -28.95 2.66 6.41
N GLY A 156 -29.21 3.95 6.18
CA GLY A 156 -29.37 4.93 7.25
C GLY A 156 -30.82 5.04 7.69
N LEU A 157 -31.12 4.82 8.98
CA LEU A 157 -32.40 5.24 9.55
C LEU A 157 -32.41 6.77 9.68
N ASP A 158 -33.43 7.44 9.16
CA ASP A 158 -33.70 8.82 9.56
C ASP A 158 -34.55 8.80 10.83
N GLU A 159 -33.87 8.70 11.97
CA GLU A 159 -34.49 8.69 13.30
C GLU A 159 -35.49 9.84 13.53
N PRO A 160 -35.14 11.14 13.32
CA PRO A 160 -36.09 12.22 13.57
C PRO A 160 -37.26 12.25 12.59
N ALA A 161 -37.06 11.93 11.30
CA ALA A 161 -38.16 11.83 10.35
C ALA A 161 -39.08 10.63 10.65
N THR A 162 -38.50 9.49 11.02
CA THR A 162 -39.22 8.28 11.46
C THR A 162 -40.06 8.58 12.72
N ALA A 163 -39.46 9.19 13.74
CA ALA A 163 -40.17 9.55 14.97
C ALA A 163 -41.33 10.52 14.70
N ARG A 164 -41.13 11.51 13.83
CA ARG A 164 -42.19 12.44 13.40
C ARG A 164 -43.31 11.70 12.66
N GLN A 165 -43.00 10.86 11.67
CA GLN A 165 -44.01 10.09 10.94
C GLN A 165 -44.80 9.15 11.87
N ILE A 166 -44.15 8.47 12.83
CA ILE A 166 -44.84 7.63 13.81
C ILE A 166 -45.77 8.46 14.70
N ALA A 167 -45.34 9.64 15.15
CA ALA A 167 -46.16 10.52 15.98
C ALA A 167 -47.40 11.05 15.23
N GLU A 168 -47.24 11.45 13.97
CA GLU A 168 -48.29 12.04 13.14
C GLU A 168 -49.25 10.99 12.56
N SER A 169 -48.72 9.93 11.95
CA SER A 169 -49.53 8.92 11.22
C SER A 169 -49.95 7.72 12.07
N ARG A 170 -49.29 7.48 13.21
CA ARG A 170 -49.36 6.24 14.01
C ARG A 170 -48.92 4.96 13.28
N ILE A 171 -48.35 5.07 12.07
CA ILE A 171 -47.80 3.95 11.31
C ILE A 171 -46.33 3.75 11.69
N TRP A 172 -45.99 2.55 12.17
CA TRP A 172 -44.64 2.15 12.54
C TRP A 172 -43.82 1.71 11.31
N GLN A 173 -43.52 2.67 10.44
CA GLN A 173 -42.69 2.46 9.26
C GLN A 173 -41.41 3.32 9.35
N PRO A 174 -40.21 2.74 9.27
CA PRO A 174 -38.97 3.49 9.27
C PRO A 174 -38.82 4.32 7.98
N ILE A 175 -38.48 5.59 8.14
CA ILE A 175 -37.98 6.42 7.04
C ILE A 175 -36.49 6.19 6.94
N VAL A 176 -36.03 5.81 5.76
CA VAL A 176 -34.63 5.49 5.49
C VAL A 176 -34.02 6.50 4.53
N LYS A 177 -32.75 6.83 4.76
CA LYS A 177 -31.92 7.72 3.95
C LYS A 177 -30.66 6.98 3.47
N PRO A 178 -30.13 7.31 2.28
CA PRO A 178 -28.83 6.82 1.87
C PRO A 178 -27.75 7.34 2.82
N VAL A 179 -26.77 6.50 3.12
CA VAL A 179 -25.58 6.87 3.91
C VAL A 179 -24.60 7.58 2.98
N LEU A 180 -23.76 8.47 3.50
CA LEU A 180 -22.68 9.05 2.69
C LEU A 180 -21.46 8.12 2.72
N GLU A 181 -21.02 7.68 1.55
CA GLU A 181 -19.80 6.88 1.37
C GLU A 181 -18.76 7.64 0.51
N PRO A 182 -17.45 7.31 0.58
CA PRO A 182 -16.47 7.85 -0.33
C PRO A 182 -16.84 7.56 -1.79
N TRP A 183 -16.64 8.51 -2.69
CA TRP A 183 -17.03 8.33 -4.08
C TRP A 183 -16.24 7.22 -4.76
N TRP A 184 -14.93 7.17 -4.54
CA TRP A 184 -14.00 6.33 -5.30
C TRP A 184 -13.59 5.05 -4.57
N ASP A 185 -13.53 3.94 -5.30
CA ASP A 185 -12.55 2.87 -5.06
C ASP A 185 -11.21 3.26 -5.73
N VAL A 186 -10.09 2.77 -5.19
CA VAL A 186 -8.79 2.86 -5.87
C VAL A 186 -8.13 1.49 -5.99
N VAL A 187 -7.69 1.18 -7.21
CA VAL A 187 -6.88 0.01 -7.53
C VAL A 187 -5.46 0.48 -7.80
N LEU A 188 -4.55 0.14 -6.89
CA LEU A 188 -3.12 0.34 -7.07
C LEU A 188 -2.53 -0.85 -7.84
N VAL A 189 -1.90 -0.58 -8.98
CA VAL A 189 -1.24 -1.60 -9.81
C VAL A 189 0.26 -1.35 -9.76
N ALA A 190 0.98 -2.09 -8.92
CA ALA A 190 2.42 -1.95 -8.77
C ALA A 190 3.17 -2.79 -9.80
N ASP A 191 4.14 -2.17 -10.47
CA ASP A 191 5.10 -2.86 -11.33
C ASP A 191 6.02 -3.79 -10.49
N GLU A 192 6.12 -5.06 -10.88
CA GLU A 192 6.92 -6.11 -10.20
C GLU A 192 8.28 -6.37 -10.87
N SER A 193 8.76 -5.48 -11.74
CA SER A 193 10.09 -5.58 -12.34
C SER A 193 11.22 -5.45 -11.30
N ALA A 194 12.42 -5.88 -11.71
CA ALA A 194 13.58 -5.93 -10.81
C ALA A 194 13.98 -4.54 -10.24
N SER A 195 13.81 -3.46 -11.00
CA SER A 195 14.10 -2.09 -10.57
C SER A 195 13.10 -1.59 -9.51
N MET A 196 11.86 -2.08 -9.53
CA MET A 196 10.82 -1.79 -8.53
C MET A 196 11.04 -2.45 -7.16
N SER A 197 12.00 -3.36 -7.02
CA SER A 197 12.36 -3.99 -5.73
C SER A 197 12.68 -2.97 -4.63
N ILE A 198 13.41 -1.90 -4.98
CA ILE A 198 13.75 -0.75 -4.12
C ILE A 198 12.50 0.01 -3.69
N TRP A 199 11.54 0.16 -4.60
CA TRP A 199 10.34 0.97 -4.45
C TRP A 199 9.20 0.25 -3.73
N ARG A 200 9.27 -1.07 -3.57
CA ARG A 200 8.24 -1.92 -2.93
C ARG A 200 7.74 -1.39 -1.58
N GLN A 201 8.63 -0.88 -0.73
CA GLN A 201 8.25 -0.29 0.56
C GLN A 201 7.39 0.98 0.39
N THR A 202 7.69 1.81 -0.62
CA THR A 202 6.90 3.00 -0.98
C THR A 202 5.49 2.63 -1.38
N VAL A 203 5.34 1.59 -2.21
CA VAL A 203 4.02 1.08 -2.66
C VAL A 203 3.17 0.66 -1.47
N LEU A 204 3.76 -0.06 -0.50
CA LEU A 204 3.08 -0.51 0.71
C LEU A 204 2.71 0.67 1.64
N GLU A 205 3.62 1.63 1.83
CA GLU A 205 3.37 2.84 2.60
C GLU A 205 2.27 3.72 1.97
N PHE A 206 2.30 3.89 0.65
CA PHE A 206 1.28 4.63 -0.09
C PHE A 206 -0.08 3.97 0.04
N ARG A 207 -0.18 2.64 -0.19
CA ARG A 207 -1.41 1.87 0.05
C ARG A 207 -1.92 2.05 1.48
N GLN A 208 -1.04 1.94 2.48
CA GLN A 208 -1.43 2.05 3.88
C GLN A 208 -1.90 3.47 4.23
N LEU A 209 -1.28 4.50 3.63
CA LEU A 209 -1.72 5.89 3.70
C LEU A 209 -3.14 6.03 3.12
N LEU A 210 -3.40 5.56 1.90
CA LEU A 210 -4.76 5.66 1.31
C LEU A 210 -5.83 4.98 2.17
N ARG A 211 -5.51 3.82 2.78
CA ARG A 211 -6.41 3.12 3.71
C ARG A 211 -6.64 3.86 5.02
N ASN A 212 -5.59 4.39 5.63
CA ASN A 212 -5.66 5.00 6.96
C ASN A 212 -6.49 6.30 7.00
N TYR A 213 -6.52 7.05 5.90
CA TYR A 213 -7.21 8.35 5.83
C TYR A 213 -8.64 8.27 5.29
N GLY A 214 -9.15 7.07 4.97
CA GLY A 214 -10.56 6.88 4.55
C GLY A 214 -10.94 7.62 3.27
N ALA A 215 -9.97 7.98 2.43
CA ALA A 215 -10.17 8.76 1.20
C ALA A 215 -10.95 7.99 0.12
N PHE A 216 -10.96 6.65 0.22
CA PHE A 216 -11.53 5.71 -0.75
C PHE A 216 -12.37 4.67 -0.01
N ARG A 217 -13.40 4.15 -0.69
CA ARG A 217 -14.29 3.10 -0.17
C ARG A 217 -13.58 1.76 -0.07
N ASP A 218 -12.81 1.40 -1.11
CA ASP A 218 -11.87 0.28 -1.10
C ASP A 218 -10.50 0.71 -1.67
N VAL A 219 -9.43 0.05 -1.20
CA VAL A 219 -8.02 0.29 -1.60
C VAL A 219 -7.35 -1.06 -1.89
N GLN A 220 -7.43 -1.46 -3.15
CA GLN A 220 -6.84 -2.71 -3.62
C GLN A 220 -5.38 -2.50 -4.05
N LEU A 221 -4.59 -3.57 -3.97
CA LEU A 221 -3.22 -3.60 -4.47
C LEU A 221 -3.01 -4.87 -5.28
N TRP A 222 -2.52 -4.69 -6.49
CA TRP A 222 -2.22 -5.73 -7.46
C TRP A 222 -0.79 -5.57 -7.97
N GLY A 223 -0.06 -6.67 -8.13
CA GLY A 223 1.22 -6.71 -8.83
C GLY A 223 1.02 -6.96 -10.32
N LEU A 224 1.70 -6.21 -11.16
CA LEU A 224 1.73 -6.33 -12.61
C LEU A 224 2.90 -7.24 -13.02
N TYR A 225 2.57 -8.40 -13.62
CA TYR A 225 3.51 -9.44 -14.03
C TYR A 225 3.40 -9.74 -15.53
N GLY A 226 4.46 -10.34 -16.07
CA GLY A 226 4.64 -10.52 -17.53
C GLY A 226 5.68 -9.56 -18.13
N ALA A 227 6.20 -8.64 -17.32
CA ALA A 227 7.21 -7.64 -17.66
C ALA A 227 8.66 -8.16 -17.77
N GLU A 228 8.86 -9.48 -17.92
CA GLU A 228 10.20 -10.08 -18.02
C GLU A 228 10.68 -10.14 -19.47
N GLU A 229 11.96 -9.84 -19.76
CA GLU A 229 12.53 -9.86 -21.12
C GLU A 229 12.31 -11.18 -21.88
N LYS A 230 12.21 -12.31 -21.16
CA LYS A 230 11.97 -13.64 -21.75
C LYS A 230 10.50 -13.90 -22.14
N ALA A 231 9.62 -12.93 -21.92
CA ALA A 231 8.17 -13.05 -22.11
C ALA A 231 7.60 -12.15 -23.22
N LYS A 232 8.45 -11.60 -24.10
CA LYS A 232 8.05 -10.72 -25.21
C LYS A 232 6.86 -11.31 -26.00
N GLY A 233 5.74 -10.58 -26.04
CA GLY A 233 4.49 -11.03 -26.66
C GLY A 233 3.52 -11.83 -25.77
N LYS A 234 3.81 -12.05 -24.48
CA LYS A 234 2.78 -12.50 -23.51
C LYS A 234 1.96 -11.29 -23.03
N ARG A 235 0.65 -11.48 -22.88
CA ARG A 235 -0.22 -10.46 -22.30
C ARG A 235 0.20 -10.14 -20.85
N PRO A 236 0.15 -8.86 -20.42
CA PRO A 236 0.31 -8.51 -19.02
C PRO A 236 -0.77 -9.21 -18.18
N CYS A 237 -0.39 -9.64 -16.98
CA CYS A 237 -1.28 -10.31 -16.04
C CYS A 237 -1.12 -9.70 -14.65
N LEU A 238 -2.18 -9.76 -13.85
CA LEU A 238 -2.19 -9.21 -12.50
C LEU A 238 -2.15 -10.33 -11.46
N ARG A 239 -1.64 -10.05 -10.25
CA ARG A 239 -1.92 -10.88 -9.06
C ARG A 239 -2.33 -10.00 -7.89
N PRO A 240 -3.23 -10.45 -6.99
CA PRO A 240 -3.52 -9.74 -5.75
C PRO A 240 -2.28 -9.67 -4.83
N GLY A 241 -1.98 -8.48 -4.33
CA GLY A 241 -0.79 -8.22 -3.51
C GLY A 241 0.51 -8.06 -4.32
N ILE A 242 1.65 -7.94 -3.63
CA ILE A 242 2.98 -7.76 -4.24
C ILE A 242 4.07 -8.67 -3.64
N GLY A 243 5.00 -9.13 -4.48
CA GLY A 243 6.16 -9.98 -4.20
C GLY A 243 5.85 -11.39 -3.69
N SER A 244 6.73 -11.96 -2.86
CA SER A 244 6.78 -13.41 -2.54
C SER A 244 5.46 -14.05 -2.11
N GLU A 245 4.63 -13.34 -1.33
CA GLU A 245 3.31 -13.84 -0.92
C GLU A 245 2.29 -13.82 -2.08
N ALA A 246 2.37 -12.83 -2.97
CA ALA A 246 1.53 -12.75 -4.16
C ALA A 246 1.83 -13.84 -5.20
N LEU A 247 3.05 -14.41 -5.20
CA LEU A 247 3.39 -15.57 -6.05
C LEU A 247 2.55 -16.83 -5.75
N LYS A 248 1.91 -16.90 -4.57
CA LYS A 248 0.96 -17.97 -4.22
C LYS A 248 -0.41 -17.79 -4.89
N SER A 249 -0.72 -16.59 -5.37
CA SER A 249 -1.96 -16.27 -6.06
C SER A 249 -1.87 -16.61 -7.55
N ALA A 250 -2.95 -17.16 -8.10
CA ALA A 250 -3.06 -17.39 -9.54
C ALA A 250 -3.03 -16.05 -10.31
N PRO A 251 -2.39 -15.99 -11.50
CA PRO A 251 -2.47 -14.81 -12.36
C PRO A 251 -3.91 -14.58 -12.84
N ARG A 252 -4.27 -13.30 -12.94
CA ARG A 252 -5.59 -12.79 -13.30
C ARG A 252 -5.49 -11.89 -14.52
N GLN A 253 -6.60 -11.74 -15.23
CA GLN A 253 -6.66 -10.95 -16.45
C GLN A 253 -6.89 -9.45 -16.12
N PRO A 254 -6.32 -8.50 -16.88
CA PRO A 254 -6.51 -7.07 -16.64
C PRO A 254 -7.97 -6.58 -16.63
N GLU A 255 -8.87 -7.33 -17.27
CA GLU A 255 -10.31 -7.10 -17.30
C GLU A 255 -10.97 -7.20 -15.91
N GLU A 256 -10.41 -7.98 -14.98
CA GLU A 256 -11.02 -8.27 -13.67
C GLU A 256 -11.06 -7.05 -12.72
N ILE A 257 -10.18 -6.06 -12.92
CA ILE A 257 -10.17 -4.84 -12.09
C ILE A 257 -11.15 -3.76 -12.57
N LEU A 258 -11.73 -3.90 -13.77
CA LEU A 258 -12.72 -2.97 -14.31
C LEU A 258 -13.98 -2.96 -13.43
N ASP A 259 -14.55 -1.77 -13.23
CA ASP A 259 -15.79 -1.57 -12.49
C ASP A 259 -16.86 -0.94 -13.38
N PRO A 260 -18.00 -1.61 -13.66
CA PRO A 260 -19.08 -1.04 -14.44
C PRO A 260 -19.79 0.15 -13.74
N SER A 261 -19.55 0.39 -12.44
CA SER A 261 -20.13 1.56 -11.75
C SER A 261 -19.44 2.87 -12.10
N GLY A 262 -18.26 2.84 -12.76
CA GLY A 262 -17.49 4.02 -13.13
C GLY A 262 -16.83 4.74 -11.94
N ARG A 263 -16.92 4.17 -10.72
CA ARG A 263 -16.43 4.76 -9.47
C ARG A 263 -15.06 4.23 -9.03
N ARG A 264 -14.23 3.84 -9.99
CA ARG A 264 -12.92 3.24 -9.74
C ARG A 264 -11.80 4.04 -10.40
N LEU A 265 -10.81 4.42 -9.61
CA LEU A 265 -9.54 4.96 -10.09
C LEU A 265 -8.52 3.82 -10.22
N ILE A 266 -7.74 3.82 -11.31
CA ILE A 266 -6.64 2.88 -11.50
C ILE A 266 -5.33 3.67 -11.48
N VAL A 267 -4.47 3.40 -10.51
CA VAL A 267 -3.17 4.07 -10.37
C VAL A 267 -2.06 3.04 -10.51
N LEU A 268 -1.36 3.07 -11.64
CA LEU A 268 -0.16 2.27 -11.84
C LEU A 268 0.99 2.92 -11.06
N ILE A 269 1.77 2.15 -10.30
CA ILE A 269 2.95 2.65 -9.58
C ILE A 269 4.18 1.96 -10.17
N SER A 270 5.07 2.71 -10.80
CA SER A 270 6.22 2.19 -11.54
C SER A 270 7.35 3.21 -11.65
N ASP A 271 8.56 2.74 -11.95
CA ASP A 271 9.68 3.56 -12.42
C ASP A 271 9.72 3.70 -13.95
N CYS A 272 8.86 2.99 -14.68
CA CYS A 272 8.78 2.86 -16.13
C CYS A 272 10.11 2.44 -16.81
N VAL A 273 11.00 1.74 -16.09
CA VAL A 273 12.30 1.28 -16.61
C VAL A 273 12.17 -0.06 -17.35
N ALA A 274 11.25 -0.91 -16.95
CA ALA A 274 11.09 -2.25 -17.53
C ALA A 274 10.73 -2.22 -19.02
N ALA A 275 11.28 -3.17 -19.80
CA ALA A 275 11.07 -3.23 -21.26
C ALA A 275 9.60 -3.32 -21.68
N CYS A 276 8.72 -3.87 -20.82
CA CYS A 276 7.28 -3.97 -21.08
C CYS A 276 6.59 -2.62 -21.29
N TRP A 277 7.17 -1.51 -20.82
CA TRP A 277 6.63 -0.17 -21.05
C TRP A 277 6.74 0.30 -22.51
N GLN A 278 7.44 -0.49 -23.34
CA GLN A 278 7.49 -0.33 -24.80
C GLN A 278 6.68 -1.40 -25.54
N ASP A 279 6.15 -2.43 -24.85
CA ASP A 279 5.40 -3.53 -25.47
C ASP A 279 3.94 -3.12 -25.74
N GLU A 280 3.46 -3.40 -26.96
CA GLU A 280 2.07 -3.13 -27.40
C GLU A 280 1.02 -3.70 -26.44
N ALA A 281 1.26 -4.89 -25.88
CA ALA A 281 0.32 -5.55 -24.97
C ALA A 281 0.09 -4.77 -23.65
N LEU A 282 1.06 -3.98 -23.18
CA LEU A 282 0.87 -3.09 -22.03
C LEU A 282 0.01 -1.88 -22.41
N ILE A 283 0.18 -1.38 -23.63
CA ILE A 283 -0.48 -0.19 -24.15
C ILE A 283 -1.95 -0.51 -24.51
N GLU A 284 -2.21 -1.70 -25.05
CA GLU A 284 -3.57 -2.26 -25.19
C GLU A 284 -4.28 -2.34 -23.83
N MET A 285 -3.58 -2.82 -22.78
CA MET A 285 -4.12 -2.90 -21.42
C MET A 285 -4.41 -1.51 -20.84
N LEU A 286 -3.48 -0.55 -20.98
CA LEU A 286 -3.72 0.84 -20.59
C LEU A 286 -4.92 1.43 -21.34
N GLY A 287 -5.07 1.13 -22.64
CA GLY A 287 -6.18 1.58 -23.46
C GLY A 287 -7.52 0.95 -23.08
N LEU A 288 -7.52 -0.32 -22.66
CA LEU A 288 -8.69 -1.00 -22.10
C LEU A 288 -9.19 -0.32 -20.82
N TRP A 289 -8.28 -0.05 -19.87
CA TRP A 289 -8.61 0.64 -18.62
C TRP A 289 -9.04 2.09 -18.86
N SER A 290 -8.31 2.80 -19.73
CA SER A 290 -8.54 4.21 -20.08
C SER A 290 -9.90 4.48 -20.75
N LYS A 291 -10.56 3.45 -21.30
CA LYS A 291 -11.93 3.56 -21.83
C LYS A 291 -12.99 3.58 -20.73
N HIS A 292 -12.75 2.93 -19.60
CA HIS A 292 -13.76 2.63 -18.58
C HIS A 292 -13.53 3.33 -17.24
N SER A 293 -12.34 3.87 -17.00
CA SER A 293 -11.96 4.44 -15.71
C SER A 293 -10.94 5.58 -15.89
N PRO A 294 -10.82 6.51 -14.93
CA PRO A 294 -9.65 7.37 -14.82
C PRO A 294 -8.42 6.52 -14.48
N VAL A 295 -7.39 6.61 -15.32
CA VAL A 295 -6.13 5.88 -15.18
C VAL A 295 -4.99 6.88 -15.03
N ALA A 296 -4.06 6.64 -14.11
CA ALA A 296 -2.83 7.43 -13.99
C ALA A 296 -1.62 6.54 -13.71
N ILE A 297 -0.43 7.03 -14.07
CA ILE A 297 0.84 6.40 -13.72
C ILE A 297 1.51 7.28 -12.66
N ALA A 298 1.50 6.82 -11.41
CA ALA A 298 2.28 7.35 -10.31
C ALA A 298 3.74 6.89 -10.45
N GLN A 299 4.52 7.76 -11.09
CA GLN A 299 5.91 7.53 -11.41
C GLN A 299 6.78 7.82 -10.16
N VAL A 300 7.55 6.82 -9.72
CA VAL A 300 8.32 6.88 -8.46
C VAL A 300 9.62 7.68 -8.58
N LEU A 301 10.08 7.95 -9.81
CA LEU A 301 11.27 8.74 -10.10
C LEU A 301 10.92 10.23 -10.31
N PRO A 302 11.83 11.17 -9.99
CA PRO A 302 11.66 12.58 -10.33
C PRO A 302 11.68 12.83 -11.85
N GLN A 303 10.95 13.86 -12.28
CA GLN A 303 10.64 14.11 -13.70
C GLN A 303 11.86 14.22 -14.62
N TRP A 304 12.98 14.78 -14.14
CA TRP A 304 14.20 14.89 -14.94
C TRP A 304 14.90 13.55 -15.21
N LEU A 305 14.63 12.50 -14.40
CA LEU A 305 15.15 11.15 -14.65
C LEU A 305 14.29 10.36 -15.65
N TRP A 306 13.09 10.84 -16.03
CA TRP A 306 12.19 10.15 -16.97
C TRP A 306 12.79 10.01 -18.37
N VAL A 307 13.76 10.85 -18.73
CA VAL A 307 14.56 10.72 -19.96
C VAL A 307 15.38 9.41 -20.02
N ARG A 308 15.51 8.68 -18.90
CA ARG A 308 16.17 7.38 -18.79
C ARG A 308 15.19 6.20 -18.69
N THR A 309 13.89 6.45 -18.80
CA THR A 309 12.83 5.45 -18.69
C THR A 309 12.07 5.37 -20.02
N ALA A 310 11.08 4.48 -20.14
CA ALA A 310 10.19 4.45 -21.30
C ALA A 310 9.44 5.77 -21.52
N CYS A 311 9.27 6.60 -20.47
CA CYS A 311 8.65 7.91 -20.56
C CYS A 311 9.39 8.89 -21.50
N ARG A 312 10.66 8.62 -21.86
CA ARG A 312 11.37 9.36 -22.91
C ARG A 312 10.66 9.28 -24.27
N GLY A 313 9.99 8.17 -24.56
CA GLY A 313 9.31 7.93 -25.83
C GLY A 313 7.84 8.32 -25.86
N PHE A 314 7.34 8.99 -24.82
CA PHE A 314 5.95 9.42 -24.74
C PHE A 314 5.87 10.94 -24.92
N GLU A 315 4.99 11.39 -25.82
CA GLU A 315 4.87 12.82 -26.13
C GLU A 315 4.04 13.55 -25.06
N PRO A 316 4.49 14.71 -24.56
CA PRO A 316 3.76 15.47 -23.54
C PRO A 316 2.52 16.15 -24.14
N VAL A 317 1.40 16.08 -23.41
CA VAL A 317 0.12 16.72 -23.74
C VAL A 317 -0.48 17.36 -22.48
N GLN A 318 -1.43 18.29 -22.64
CA GLN A 318 -2.28 18.71 -21.51
C GLN A 318 -3.62 17.97 -21.55
N LEU A 319 -4.10 17.55 -20.39
CA LEU A 319 -5.33 16.78 -20.22
C LEU A 319 -6.32 17.55 -19.35
N THR A 320 -7.57 17.63 -19.79
CA THR A 320 -8.65 18.32 -19.10
C THR A 320 -9.90 17.46 -19.06
N ALA A 321 -10.46 17.22 -17.88
CA ALA A 321 -11.78 16.64 -17.73
C ALA A 321 -12.85 17.74 -17.75
N LEU A 322 -13.90 17.55 -18.54
CA LEU A 322 -15.06 18.46 -18.54
C LEU A 322 -16.09 18.11 -17.47
N GLU A 323 -16.11 16.86 -17.02
CA GLU A 323 -16.96 16.39 -15.93
C GLU A 323 -16.11 15.60 -14.92
N PRO A 324 -16.45 15.60 -13.61
CA PRO A 324 -15.67 14.91 -12.61
C PRO A 324 -15.78 13.39 -12.78
N GLY A 325 -14.64 12.69 -12.86
CA GLY A 325 -14.59 11.23 -12.89
C GLY A 325 -14.68 10.56 -14.26
N VAL A 326 -14.63 11.32 -15.36
CA VAL A 326 -14.63 10.78 -16.73
C VAL A 326 -13.42 9.87 -17.00
N SER A 327 -13.59 8.89 -17.89
CA SER A 327 -12.48 8.01 -18.28
C SER A 327 -11.45 8.77 -19.12
N ASN A 328 -10.20 8.28 -19.18
CA ASN A 328 -9.14 8.93 -19.96
C ASN A 328 -9.51 9.11 -21.44
N SER A 329 -10.33 8.22 -22.00
CA SER A 329 -10.84 8.31 -23.38
C SER A 329 -11.83 9.47 -23.64
N GLN A 330 -12.32 10.10 -22.57
CA GLN A 330 -13.24 11.24 -22.60
C GLN A 330 -12.56 12.57 -22.22
N LEU A 331 -11.26 12.55 -21.92
CA LEU A 331 -10.49 13.76 -21.63
C LEU A 331 -10.32 14.59 -22.90
N VAL A 332 -10.41 15.91 -22.75
CA VAL A 332 -9.96 16.86 -23.77
C VAL A 332 -8.44 16.89 -23.72
N VAL A 333 -7.80 16.70 -24.87
CA VAL A 333 -6.34 16.65 -25.02
C VAL A 333 -5.89 17.84 -25.85
N ASP A 334 -5.00 18.67 -25.30
CA ASP A 334 -4.28 19.66 -26.11
C ASP A 334 -3.07 19.01 -26.78
N TRP A 335 -3.07 19.07 -28.12
CA TRP A 335 -2.03 18.56 -29.01
C TRP A 335 -1.10 19.66 -29.52
N SER A 336 -1.15 20.89 -28.97
CA SER A 336 -0.37 22.05 -29.44
C SER A 336 1.15 21.84 -29.50
N GLY A 337 1.68 20.89 -28.72
CA GLY A 337 3.10 20.48 -28.75
C GLY A 337 3.44 19.28 -29.65
N VAL A 338 2.44 18.60 -30.22
CA VAL A 338 2.57 17.30 -30.91
C VAL A 338 2.36 17.48 -32.42
N TRP A 339 3.38 17.16 -33.21
CA TRP A 339 3.45 17.51 -34.64
C TRP A 339 2.92 16.41 -35.57
N GLU A 340 2.50 15.29 -34.99
CA GLU A 340 1.92 14.13 -35.68
C GLU A 340 0.52 14.42 -36.27
N ALA A 341 0.25 13.74 -37.39
CA ALA A 341 -1.01 13.84 -38.12
C ALA A 341 -2.20 13.36 -37.29
N GLU A 342 -3.37 13.97 -37.49
CA GLU A 342 -4.56 13.70 -36.68
C GLU A 342 -5.04 12.23 -36.77
N SER A 343 -4.78 11.55 -37.89
CA SER A 343 -4.99 10.10 -38.05
C SER A 343 -4.11 9.24 -37.14
N GLU A 344 -2.87 9.68 -36.87
CA GLU A 344 -1.91 8.95 -36.03
C GLU A 344 -2.24 9.10 -34.54
N ARG A 345 -2.95 10.16 -34.13
CA ARG A 345 -3.41 10.35 -32.74
C ARG A 345 -4.34 9.25 -32.23
N THR A 346 -4.85 8.40 -33.14
CA THR A 346 -5.63 7.20 -32.79
C THR A 346 -4.78 6.00 -32.34
N THR A 347 -3.46 5.99 -32.58
CA THR A 347 -2.56 4.87 -32.26
C THR A 347 -1.81 5.07 -30.94
N GLY A 348 -2.57 5.24 -29.85
CA GLY A 348 -2.01 5.28 -28.49
C GLY A 348 -3.05 5.60 -27.43
N VAL A 349 -2.60 5.95 -26.23
CA VAL A 349 -3.43 6.24 -25.06
C VAL A 349 -2.92 7.48 -24.35
N CYS A 350 -3.79 8.45 -24.08
CA CYS A 350 -3.43 9.61 -23.26
C CYS A 350 -3.59 9.27 -21.77
N VAL A 351 -2.51 9.40 -20.99
CA VAL A 351 -2.48 9.05 -19.56
C VAL A 351 -1.71 10.12 -18.77
N PRO A 352 -2.27 10.64 -17.66
CA PRO A 352 -1.51 11.41 -16.68
C PRO A 352 -0.34 10.57 -16.12
N ILE A 353 0.88 11.05 -16.29
CA ILE A 353 2.07 10.50 -15.61
C ILE A 353 2.49 11.54 -14.59
N VAL A 354 2.43 11.18 -13.31
CA VAL A 354 2.62 12.09 -12.18
C VAL A 354 3.73 11.58 -11.26
N PRO A 355 4.71 12.42 -10.87
CA PRO A 355 5.62 12.05 -9.80
C PRO A 355 4.84 11.87 -8.49
N LEU A 356 5.31 11.00 -7.60
CA LEU A 356 4.72 10.77 -6.27
C LEU A 356 4.98 11.92 -5.27
N GLU A 357 4.73 13.16 -5.69
CA GLU A 357 4.95 14.41 -4.94
C GLU A 357 3.61 15.15 -4.75
N PRO A 358 3.40 15.87 -3.62
CA PRO A 358 2.10 16.47 -3.30
C PRO A 358 1.53 17.39 -4.39
N ASP A 359 2.34 18.28 -4.96
CA ASP A 359 1.87 19.28 -5.92
C ASP A 359 1.34 18.64 -7.21
N ALA A 360 2.05 17.63 -7.76
CA ALA A 360 1.63 16.93 -8.97
C ALA A 360 0.38 16.06 -8.73
N ILE A 361 0.31 15.40 -7.57
CA ILE A 361 -0.89 14.64 -7.15
C ILE A 361 -2.09 15.59 -7.00
N LEU A 362 -1.88 16.82 -6.51
CA LEU A 362 -2.94 17.80 -6.36
C LEU A 362 -3.48 18.22 -7.74
N THR A 363 -2.62 18.63 -8.66
CA THR A 363 -3.02 19.01 -10.03
C THR A 363 -3.77 17.87 -10.73
N TRP A 364 -3.28 16.63 -10.63
CA TRP A 364 -4.00 15.47 -11.18
C TRP A 364 -5.36 15.23 -10.51
N SER A 365 -5.45 15.31 -9.18
CA SER A 365 -6.71 15.12 -8.46
C SER A 365 -7.75 16.20 -8.80
N GLN A 366 -7.31 17.44 -9.05
CA GLN A 366 -8.15 18.54 -9.50
C GLN A 366 -8.65 18.30 -10.93
N MET A 367 -7.76 17.84 -11.82
CA MET A 367 -8.11 17.48 -13.19
C MET A 367 -9.08 16.30 -13.27
N VAL A 368 -8.86 15.20 -12.53
CA VAL A 368 -9.83 14.08 -12.46
C VAL A 368 -11.20 14.56 -11.99
N MET A 369 -11.23 15.59 -11.14
CA MET A 369 -12.48 16.18 -10.63
C MET A 369 -13.03 17.31 -11.51
N GLY A 370 -12.47 17.60 -12.68
CA GLY A 370 -12.93 18.65 -13.59
C GLY A 370 -12.68 20.10 -13.13
N HIS A 371 -11.70 20.33 -12.25
CA HIS A 371 -11.38 21.66 -11.69
C HIS A 371 -10.16 22.33 -12.35
N SER A 372 -9.31 21.58 -13.05
CA SER A 372 -8.10 22.09 -13.70
C SER A 372 -7.71 21.23 -14.91
N GLU A 373 -6.76 21.71 -15.69
CA GLU A 373 -5.92 20.85 -16.54
C GLU A 373 -4.85 20.14 -15.70
N ALA A 374 -4.23 19.10 -16.26
CA ALA A 374 -3.03 18.46 -15.73
C ALA A 374 -2.13 17.96 -16.86
N PRO A 375 -0.79 17.92 -16.65
CA PRO A 375 0.12 17.33 -17.61
C PRO A 375 -0.16 15.83 -17.77
N GLY A 376 -0.16 15.38 -19.02
CA GLY A 376 -0.25 13.99 -19.38
C GLY A 376 0.69 13.65 -20.53
N TYR A 377 0.63 12.39 -20.94
CA TYR A 377 1.50 11.85 -21.97
C TYR A 377 0.70 10.99 -22.93
N TRP A 378 0.97 11.14 -24.21
CA TRP A 378 0.51 10.23 -25.25
C TRP A 378 1.45 9.03 -25.30
N VAL A 379 0.97 7.93 -24.72
CA VAL A 379 1.68 6.66 -24.60
C VAL A 379 1.37 5.81 -25.84
N ARG A 380 2.41 5.49 -26.63
CA ARG A 380 2.31 4.66 -27.84
C ARG A 380 3.46 3.67 -27.94
N SER A 381 3.22 2.57 -28.65
CA SER A 381 4.29 1.63 -28.98
C SER A 381 5.26 2.32 -29.90
N SER A 382 6.54 2.31 -29.54
CA SER A 382 7.58 2.89 -30.37
C SER A 382 8.79 1.98 -30.36
N SER A 383 9.24 1.59 -31.56
CA SER A 383 10.50 0.90 -31.78
C SER A 383 11.68 1.85 -31.61
N ILE A 384 11.76 2.55 -30.47
CA ILE A 384 12.96 3.29 -30.07
C ILE A 384 14.00 2.21 -29.74
N GLU A 385 15.00 2.07 -30.59
CA GLU A 385 16.13 1.17 -30.29
C GLU A 385 16.71 1.56 -28.92
N PRO A 386 16.89 0.59 -27.99
CA PRO A 386 17.46 0.88 -26.69
C PRO A 386 18.88 1.40 -26.91
N GLN A 387 19.06 2.72 -26.75
CA GLN A 387 20.37 3.36 -26.81
C GLN A 387 21.26 2.64 -25.79
N PRO A 388 22.39 2.03 -26.22
CA PRO A 388 23.24 1.29 -25.31
C PRO A 388 23.71 2.22 -24.20
N SER A 389 23.53 1.81 -22.95
CA SER A 389 23.97 2.64 -21.82
C SER A 389 25.49 2.79 -21.88
N GLU A 390 25.97 3.99 -22.19
CA GLU A 390 27.41 4.33 -22.31
C GLU A 390 28.17 4.20 -20.97
N THR A 391 27.52 3.71 -19.91
CA THR A 391 28.13 3.42 -18.60
C THR A 391 29.21 2.33 -18.64
N ALA A 392 29.25 1.51 -19.69
CA ALA A 392 30.20 0.41 -19.83
C ALA A 392 31.68 0.83 -20.03
N SER A 393 31.96 2.09 -20.38
CA SER A 393 33.31 2.58 -20.69
C SER A 393 33.78 3.79 -19.86
N LEU A 394 32.94 4.33 -18.98
CA LEU A 394 33.30 5.49 -18.15
C LEU A 394 34.26 5.12 -17.01
N SER A 395 35.34 5.89 -16.88
CA SER A 395 36.26 5.80 -15.73
C SER A 395 35.55 6.14 -14.41
N PRO A 396 36.08 5.72 -13.25
CA PRO A 396 35.50 6.06 -11.95
C PRO A 396 35.33 7.58 -11.74
N GLN A 397 36.29 8.37 -12.22
CA GLN A 397 36.23 9.84 -12.19
C GLN A 397 35.10 10.37 -13.06
N GLN A 398 34.97 9.88 -14.30
CA GLN A 398 33.90 10.27 -15.22
C GLN A 398 32.51 9.89 -14.70
N ARG A 399 32.36 8.75 -14.01
CA ARG A 399 31.10 8.38 -13.33
C ARG A 399 30.74 9.38 -12.22
N VAL A 400 31.71 9.83 -11.42
CA VAL A 400 31.49 10.83 -10.37
C VAL A 400 31.17 12.21 -10.95
N GLU A 401 31.87 12.63 -12.01
CA GLU A 401 31.59 13.87 -12.73
C GLU A 401 30.18 13.85 -13.35
N GLN A 402 29.82 12.76 -14.05
CA GLN A 402 28.48 12.57 -14.62
C GLN A 402 27.40 12.63 -13.53
N PHE A 403 27.62 11.97 -12.38
CA PHE A 403 26.71 12.02 -11.25
C PHE A 403 26.55 13.46 -10.69
N GLN A 404 27.64 14.21 -10.54
CA GLN A 404 27.60 15.60 -10.09
C GLN A 404 26.87 16.54 -11.06
N VAL A 405 26.97 16.29 -12.37
CA VAL A 405 26.24 17.08 -13.38
C VAL A 405 24.74 16.75 -13.38
N MET A 406 24.36 15.50 -13.11
CA MET A 406 22.99 15.01 -13.29
C MET A 406 22.16 14.90 -12.00
N SER A 407 22.76 15.16 -10.83
CA SER A 407 22.12 15.00 -9.52
C SER A 407 22.04 16.32 -8.76
N SER A 408 20.95 16.52 -8.04
CA SER A 408 20.71 17.65 -7.16
C SER A 408 21.77 17.77 -6.05
N PRO A 409 22.01 18.98 -5.51
CA PRO A 409 22.92 19.16 -4.37
C PRO A 409 22.55 18.32 -3.13
N ALA A 410 21.26 17.98 -2.96
CA ALA A 410 20.79 17.11 -1.88
C ALA A 410 21.23 15.66 -2.11
N ALA A 411 21.05 15.12 -3.32
CA ALA A 411 21.51 13.78 -3.69
C ALA A 411 23.05 13.68 -3.68
N GLN A 412 23.77 14.72 -4.09
CA GLN A 412 25.24 14.75 -4.00
C GLN A 412 25.73 14.65 -2.55
N ARG A 413 25.12 15.42 -1.63
CA ARG A 413 25.43 15.34 -0.19
C ARG A 413 25.07 13.97 0.37
N LEU A 414 23.90 13.42 0.01
CA LEU A 414 23.48 12.09 0.45
C LEU A 414 24.47 11.02 -0.03
N MET A 415 24.89 11.05 -1.29
CA MET A 415 25.89 10.12 -1.82
C MET A 415 27.24 10.25 -1.09
N GLY A 416 27.68 11.47 -0.78
CA GLY A 416 28.90 11.69 0.02
C GLY A 416 28.83 11.06 1.41
N LEU A 417 27.69 11.17 2.09
CA LEU A 417 27.46 10.52 3.39
C LEU A 417 27.34 9.00 3.26
N VAL A 418 26.68 8.50 2.21
CA VAL A 418 26.53 7.07 1.92
C VAL A 418 27.88 6.43 1.58
N ALA A 419 28.77 7.13 0.87
CA ALA A 419 30.13 6.68 0.57
C ALA A 419 31.01 6.56 1.83
N ALA A 420 30.70 7.30 2.89
CA ALA A 420 31.34 7.18 4.20
C ALA A 420 30.76 6.05 5.06
N SER A 421 29.64 5.43 4.66
CA SER A 421 29.02 4.33 5.39
C SER A 421 29.79 3.02 5.23
N PRO A 422 29.96 2.21 6.30
CA PRO A 422 30.55 0.87 6.19
C PRO A 422 29.67 -0.12 5.41
N VAL A 423 28.36 0.15 5.30
CA VAL A 423 27.37 -0.70 4.59
C VAL A 423 26.41 0.19 3.81
N ILE A 424 26.21 -0.12 2.52
CA ILE A 424 25.37 0.68 1.61
C ILE A 424 24.03 -0.02 1.41
N ALA A 425 23.23 -0.19 2.46
CA ALA A 425 21.89 -0.80 2.36
C ALA A 425 20.80 0.27 2.29
N LEU A 426 19.68 0.01 1.59
CA LEU A 426 18.58 0.98 1.46
C LEU A 426 18.04 1.53 2.81
N PRO A 427 17.86 0.71 3.88
CA PRO A 427 17.49 1.24 5.20
C PRO A 427 18.54 2.18 5.78
N VAL A 428 19.84 1.92 5.54
CA VAL A 428 20.94 2.78 5.99
C VAL A 428 20.96 4.08 5.21
N ILE A 429 20.72 4.05 3.89
CA ILE A 429 20.58 5.26 3.07
C ILE A 429 19.41 6.12 3.59
N ARG A 430 18.24 5.52 3.87
CA ARG A 430 17.09 6.22 4.46
C ARG A 430 17.35 6.77 5.86
N LEU A 431 18.15 6.08 6.67
CA LEU A 431 18.54 6.51 8.02
C LEU A 431 19.52 7.69 7.98
N ILE A 432 20.54 7.63 7.12
CA ILE A 432 21.45 8.75 6.83
C ILE A 432 20.64 9.95 6.33
N GLN A 433 19.72 9.73 5.40
CA GLN A 433 18.83 10.76 4.89
C GLN A 433 18.02 11.42 6.02
N GLU A 434 17.35 10.62 6.85
CA GLU A 434 16.51 11.11 7.95
C GLU A 434 17.28 11.92 8.99
N THR A 435 18.46 11.45 9.36
CA THR A 435 19.23 12.00 10.48
C THR A 435 20.13 13.17 10.08
N MET A 436 20.66 13.17 8.85
CA MET A 436 21.66 14.14 8.39
C MET A 436 21.14 15.11 7.32
N LEU A 437 20.03 14.80 6.64
CA LEU A 437 19.48 15.59 5.53
C LEU A 437 17.94 15.70 5.62
N PRO A 438 17.38 16.28 6.70
CA PRO A 438 15.94 16.28 6.95
C PRO A 438 15.10 16.95 5.85
N GLU A 439 15.65 17.95 5.16
CA GLU A 439 15.01 18.64 4.03
C GLU A 439 14.97 17.84 2.72
N SER A 440 15.64 16.68 2.66
CA SER A 440 15.71 15.88 1.44
C SER A 440 14.48 14.98 1.25
N ARG A 441 14.02 14.89 0.01
CA ARG A 441 12.81 14.15 -0.38
C ARG A 441 13.15 12.76 -0.90
N GLN A 442 12.12 11.94 -1.10
CA GLN A 442 12.26 10.59 -1.64
C GLN A 442 12.98 10.58 -3.01
N MET A 443 12.76 11.61 -3.83
CA MET A 443 13.44 11.82 -5.11
C MET A 443 14.98 11.78 -5.00
N ASN A 444 15.56 12.28 -3.90
CA ASN A 444 17.01 12.34 -3.74
C ASN A 444 17.63 10.97 -3.46
N VAL A 445 16.85 10.05 -2.87
CA VAL A 445 17.22 8.63 -2.76
C VAL A 445 17.18 7.97 -4.15
N ALA A 446 16.21 8.33 -5.00
CA ALA A 446 16.14 7.86 -6.38
C ALA A 446 17.40 8.24 -7.18
N GLU A 447 17.80 9.51 -7.09
CA GLU A 447 19.01 10.03 -7.74
C GLU A 447 20.28 9.28 -7.30
N VAL A 448 20.45 9.02 -6.00
CA VAL A 448 21.60 8.27 -5.47
C VAL A 448 21.64 6.83 -6.01
N LEU A 449 20.48 6.15 -6.07
CA LEU A 449 20.40 4.76 -6.50
C LEU A 449 20.50 4.58 -8.02
N LEU A 450 20.02 5.54 -8.81
CA LEU A 450 20.05 5.50 -10.28
C LEU A 450 21.18 6.34 -10.90
N GLY A 451 21.98 6.99 -10.07
CA GLY A 451 23.07 7.89 -10.47
C GLY A 451 24.29 7.22 -11.11
N GLY A 452 24.29 5.89 -11.26
CA GLY A 452 25.38 5.13 -11.88
C GLY A 452 26.63 4.92 -11.00
N LEU A 453 26.56 5.32 -9.71
CA LEU A 453 27.62 5.11 -8.73
C LEU A 453 27.44 3.86 -7.86
N LEU A 454 26.24 3.28 -7.86
CA LEU A 454 25.88 2.08 -7.10
C LEU A 454 25.48 0.96 -8.05
N GLU A 455 25.95 -0.24 -7.78
CA GLU A 455 25.59 -1.46 -8.51
C GLU A 455 24.99 -2.46 -7.49
N PRO A 456 23.84 -3.10 -7.79
CA PRO A 456 23.26 -4.11 -6.92
C PRO A 456 24.15 -5.35 -6.88
N ILE A 457 24.40 -5.90 -5.68
CA ILE A 457 24.96 -7.25 -5.60
C ILE A 457 23.80 -8.23 -5.77
N ASN A 458 23.84 -9.02 -6.84
CA ASN A 458 22.98 -10.17 -6.96
C ASN A 458 23.25 -11.12 -5.78
N PRO A 459 22.22 -11.62 -5.07
CA PRO A 459 22.43 -12.63 -4.03
C PRO A 459 23.19 -13.82 -4.64
N PRO A 460 24.14 -14.43 -3.91
CA PRO A 460 24.98 -15.49 -4.45
C PRO A 460 24.10 -16.61 -5.00
N SER A 461 24.31 -16.98 -6.26
CA SER A 461 23.58 -18.07 -6.90
C SER A 461 23.77 -19.33 -6.08
N SER A 462 22.68 -19.86 -5.53
CA SER A 462 22.65 -21.17 -4.88
C SER A 462 23.12 -22.20 -5.90
N GLY A 463 24.36 -22.66 -5.74
CA GLY A 463 25.15 -23.25 -6.82
C GLY A 463 24.60 -24.56 -7.39
N ASP A 464 25.16 -24.92 -8.54
CA ASP A 464 24.90 -26.18 -9.24
C ASP A 464 24.86 -27.38 -8.29
N LYS A 465 23.81 -28.20 -8.45
CA LYS A 465 23.87 -29.60 -8.07
C LYS A 465 24.47 -30.38 -9.24
N SER A 466 25.79 -30.57 -9.17
CA SER A 466 26.46 -31.70 -9.85
C SER A 466 26.06 -33.02 -9.20
#